data_AF-A0A2E0SGI7-F1
#
_entry.id   AF-A0A2E0SGI7-F1
#
_cell.length_a   1.000
_cell.length_b   1.000
_cell.length_c   1.000
_cell.angle_alpha   90.00
_cell.angle_beta   90.00
_cell.angle_gamma   90.00
#
_symmetry.space_group_name_H-M   'P 1'
#
loop_
_entity.id
_entity.type
_entity.pdbx_description
1 polymer ?
#
loop_
_entity_poly.entity_id
_entity_poly.type
_entity_poly.pdbx_seq_one_letter_code
_entity_poly.pdbx_strand_id
1 'polypeptide(L)'
;MKNNQNQSSGKHGGRRRGAGRKAGIPNRKTRALLDAVETSGDTPLDVMLDIMRWAHSEAGKLMQACIEALDAADADEKLKAYFEDGRQMKALALDAATRAAPYVHARRAATEQPDQSAAADNLEKPKAPDPDRLAEIAARYSRHGLKSIKGGRPV
;
A
#
# COMPACT_ATOMS: atom_id res chain seq x y z
N MET A 1 45.36 48.18 39.01
CA MET A 1 44.00 47.72 38.59
C MET A 1 44.10 46.22 38.29
N LYS A 2 43.48 45.34 39.09
CA LYS A 2 43.56 43.88 38.91
C LYS A 2 42.29 43.40 38.19
N ASN A 3 42.47 42.69 37.08
CA ASN A 3 41.40 42.26 36.18
C ASN A 3 40.75 40.96 36.70
N ASN A 4 39.46 40.99 37.04
CA ASN A 4 38.70 39.87 37.60
C ASN A 4 38.08 39.03 36.46
N GLN A 5 38.91 38.28 35.74
CA GLN A 5 38.41 37.28 34.80
C GLN A 5 38.02 36.02 35.58
N ASN A 6 36.73 35.90 35.88
CA ASN A 6 36.12 34.69 36.42
C ASN A 6 36.21 33.58 35.35
N GLN A 7 37.21 32.71 35.47
CA GLN A 7 37.39 31.49 34.69
C GLN A 7 36.23 30.54 35.00
N SER A 8 35.10 30.68 34.30
CA SER A 8 34.04 29.68 34.37
C SER A 8 34.57 28.40 33.73
N SER A 9 34.98 27.44 34.57
CA SER A 9 35.39 26.10 34.19
C SER A 9 34.18 25.33 33.64
N GLY A 10 33.79 25.68 32.42
CA GLY A 10 32.74 25.04 31.64
C GLY A 10 33.17 23.66 31.19
N LYS A 11 33.35 22.74 32.13
CA LYS A 11 33.44 21.31 31.86
C LYS A 11 32.04 20.86 31.46
N HIS A 12 31.67 21.12 30.19
CA HIS A 12 30.39 20.72 29.63
C HIS A 12 30.18 19.24 29.96
N GLY A 13 29.17 18.95 30.78
CA GLY A 13 28.93 17.62 31.30
C GLY A 13 28.80 16.63 30.14
N GLY A 14 29.71 15.67 30.08
CA GLY A 14 29.69 14.62 29.07
C GLY A 14 28.38 13.83 29.10
N ARG A 15 28.08 13.16 27.99
CA ARG A 15 26.87 12.34 27.83
C ARG A 15 26.78 11.30 28.96
N ARG A 16 25.83 11.48 29.87
CA ARG A 16 25.52 10.49 30.92
C ARG A 16 24.71 9.35 30.30
N ARG A 17 24.79 8.14 30.85
CA ARG A 17 23.93 7.02 30.44
C ARG A 17 22.46 7.42 30.65
N GLY A 18 21.67 7.40 29.58
CA GLY A 18 20.27 7.87 29.59
C GLY A 18 20.09 9.40 29.44
N ALA A 19 21.16 10.17 29.23
CA ALA A 19 21.04 11.59 28.92
C ALA A 19 20.56 11.80 27.47
N GLY A 20 19.62 12.72 27.30
CA GLY A 20 19.05 13.09 26.01
C GLY A 20 17.54 12.96 25.99
N ARG A 21 16.94 13.39 24.88
CA ARG A 21 15.50 13.29 24.67
C ARG A 21 15.13 11.84 24.36
N LYS A 22 14.02 11.36 24.95
CA LYS A 22 13.52 10.01 24.65
C LYS A 22 13.27 9.88 23.14
N ALA A 23 13.85 8.85 22.52
CA ALA A 23 13.70 8.58 21.10
C ALA A 23 12.23 8.38 20.73
N GLY A 24 11.85 8.87 19.55
CA GLY A 24 10.49 8.75 19.02
C GLY A 24 9.48 9.79 19.51
N ILE A 25 9.80 10.60 20.53
CA ILE A 25 8.92 11.71 20.92
C ILE A 25 9.11 12.86 19.93
N PRO A 26 8.04 13.45 19.35
CA PRO A 26 8.14 14.64 18.50
C PRO A 26 8.65 15.87 19.28
N ASN A 27 9.41 16.77 18.64
CA ASN A 27 9.83 18.03 19.26
C ASN A 27 8.60 18.91 19.57
N ARG A 28 8.72 19.84 20.53
CA ARG A 28 7.66 20.81 20.86
C ARG A 28 7.14 21.55 19.64
N LYS A 29 8.03 21.98 18.74
CA LYS A 29 7.67 22.64 17.47
C LYS A 29 6.85 21.72 16.56
N THR A 30 7.28 20.47 16.41
CA THR A 30 6.58 19.46 15.60
C THR A 30 5.19 19.19 16.15
N ARG A 31 5.05 19.07 17.47
CA ARG A 31 3.75 18.87 18.11
C ARG A 31 2.80 20.05 17.91
N ALA A 32 3.28 21.28 18.13
CA ALA A 32 2.48 22.48 17.90
C ALA A 32 2.01 22.63 16.46
N LEU A 33 2.83 22.21 15.48
CA LEU A 33 2.43 22.19 14.07
C LEU A 33 1.33 21.16 13.81
N LEU A 34 1.46 19.95 14.35
CA LEU A 34 0.43 18.91 14.21
C LEU A 34 -0.89 19.35 14.84
N ASP A 35 -0.84 19.86 16.08
CA ASP A 35 -2.02 20.36 16.79
C ASP A 35 -2.68 21.53 16.00
N ALA A 36 -1.88 22.41 15.39
CA ALA A 36 -2.39 23.50 14.57
C ALA A 36 -3.04 23.01 13.26
N VAL A 37 -2.45 22.01 12.60
CA VAL A 37 -3.01 21.40 11.39
C VAL A 37 -4.34 20.72 11.71
N GLU A 38 -4.38 19.91 12.78
CA GLU A 38 -5.60 19.25 13.27
C GLU A 38 -6.69 20.26 13.67
N THR A 39 -6.31 21.43 14.21
CA THR A 39 -7.28 22.49 14.56
C THR A 39 -7.75 23.28 13.34
N SER A 40 -6.91 23.42 12.32
CA SER A 40 -7.20 24.22 11.12
C SER A 40 -8.15 23.57 10.13
N GLY A 41 -8.38 22.25 10.25
CA GLY A 41 -9.27 21.48 9.38
C GLY A 41 -8.67 20.15 8.96
N ASP A 42 -8.90 19.79 7.70
CA ASP A 42 -8.53 18.48 7.17
C ASP A 42 -7.02 18.27 7.16
N THR A 43 -6.57 17.17 7.77
CA THR A 43 -5.17 16.78 7.70
C THR A 43 -4.82 16.34 6.28
N PRO A 44 -3.53 16.31 5.90
CA PRO A 44 -3.13 15.76 4.61
C PRO A 44 -3.65 14.32 4.38
N LEU A 45 -3.75 13.52 5.44
CA LEU A 45 -4.31 12.18 5.36
C LEU A 45 -5.80 12.21 5.03
N ASP A 46 -6.57 13.11 5.64
CA ASP A 46 -8.00 13.25 5.39
C ASP A 46 -8.26 13.62 3.93
N VAL A 47 -7.50 14.57 3.39
CA VAL A 47 -7.58 14.97 1.97
C VAL A 47 -7.27 13.79 1.04
N MET A 48 -6.22 13.01 1.33
CA MET A 48 -5.88 11.84 0.52
C MET A 48 -6.97 10.77 0.57
N LEU A 49 -7.56 10.53 1.75
CA LEU A 49 -8.64 9.56 1.91
C LEU A 49 -9.92 10.01 1.22
N ASP A 50 -10.24 11.30 1.25
CA ASP A 50 -11.42 11.86 0.59
C ASP A 50 -11.31 11.74 -0.93
N ILE A 51 -10.19 12.18 -1.52
CA ILE A 51 -9.92 12.05 -2.97
C ILE A 51 -9.98 10.58 -3.39
N MET A 52 -9.35 9.68 -2.62
CA MET A 52 -9.36 8.24 -2.91
C MET A 52 -10.79 7.70 -2.97
N ARG A 53 -11.63 8.03 -1.97
CA ARG A 53 -13.00 7.54 -1.85
C ARG A 53 -13.90 8.12 -2.93
N TRP A 54 -13.84 9.43 -3.15
CA TRP A 54 -14.60 10.11 -4.19
C TRP A 54 -14.27 9.54 -5.58
N ALA A 55 -12.98 9.50 -5.94
CA ALA A 55 -12.54 9.00 -7.25
C ALA A 55 -12.86 7.51 -7.44
N HIS A 56 -12.76 6.70 -6.38
CA HIS A 56 -13.13 5.28 -6.45
C HIS A 56 -14.63 5.09 -6.71
N SER A 57 -15.48 5.88 -6.05
CA SER A 57 -16.93 5.87 -6.29
C SER A 57 -17.28 6.33 -7.70
N GLU A 58 -16.68 7.43 -8.16
CA GLU A 58 -16.95 8.00 -9.47
C GLU A 58 -16.52 7.07 -10.60
N ALA A 59 -15.36 6.44 -10.46
CA ALA A 59 -14.92 5.39 -11.38
C ALA A 59 -15.92 4.24 -11.48
N GLY A 60 -16.55 3.84 -10.37
CA GLY A 60 -17.57 2.80 -10.36
C GLY A 60 -18.80 3.17 -11.19
N LYS A 61 -19.27 4.42 -11.07
CA LYS A 61 -20.40 4.94 -11.85
C LYS A 61 -20.09 4.98 -13.33
N LEU A 62 -18.90 5.48 -13.71
CA LEU A 62 -18.48 5.57 -15.12
C LEU A 62 -18.31 4.19 -15.76
N MET A 63 -17.75 3.23 -15.03
CA MET A 63 -17.63 1.86 -15.52
C MET A 63 -18.99 1.17 -15.66
N GLN A 64 -19.92 1.45 -14.75
CA GLN A 64 -21.31 0.96 -14.88
C GLN A 64 -22.00 1.58 -16.10
N ALA A 65 -21.87 2.89 -16.31
CA ALA A 65 -22.40 3.56 -17.51
C ALA A 65 -21.77 3.02 -18.81
N CYS A 66 -20.49 2.64 -18.77
CA CYS A 66 -19.81 1.98 -19.88
C CYS A 66 -20.44 0.61 -20.20
N ILE A 67 -20.78 -0.20 -19.19
CA ILE A 67 -21.45 -1.49 -19.38
C ILE A 67 -22.84 -1.28 -19.99
N GLU A 68 -23.61 -0.34 -19.46
CA GLU A 68 -24.96 -0.03 -19.96
C GLU A 68 -24.93 0.53 -21.39
N ALA A 69 -23.91 1.31 -21.73
CA ALA A 69 -23.72 1.81 -23.08
C ALA A 69 -23.34 0.70 -24.07
N LEU A 70 -22.58 -0.32 -23.64
CA LEU A 70 -22.20 -1.46 -24.49
C LEU A 70 -23.43 -2.27 -24.94
N ASP A 71 -24.46 -2.35 -24.10
CA ASP A 71 -25.72 -3.02 -24.43
C ASP A 71 -26.58 -2.22 -25.44
N ALA A 72 -26.24 -0.96 -25.71
CA ALA A 72 -26.91 -0.12 -26.70
C ALA A 72 -26.22 -0.23 -28.08
N ALA A 73 -27.00 -0.25 -29.16
CA ALA A 73 -26.53 -0.52 -30.52
C ALA A 73 -25.60 0.55 -31.15
N ASP A 74 -25.47 1.74 -30.55
CA ASP A 74 -24.74 2.90 -31.10
C ASP A 74 -23.71 3.47 -30.11
N ALA A 75 -22.80 2.62 -29.62
CA ALA A 75 -22.01 2.92 -28.42
C ALA A 75 -20.62 3.53 -28.64
N ASP A 76 -20.07 3.62 -29.86
CA ASP A 76 -18.61 3.56 -29.98
C ASP A 76 -17.84 4.77 -29.39
N GLU A 77 -18.34 6.01 -29.53
CA GLU A 77 -17.65 7.20 -29.00
C GLU A 77 -17.94 7.47 -27.52
N LYS A 78 -19.20 7.34 -27.08
CA LYS A 78 -19.57 7.50 -25.66
C LYS A 78 -18.98 6.40 -24.79
N LEU A 79 -18.92 5.17 -25.30
CA LEU A 79 -18.30 4.04 -24.60
C LEU A 79 -16.81 4.31 -24.35
N LYS A 80 -16.08 4.79 -25.36
CA LYS A 80 -14.67 5.17 -25.22
C LYS A 80 -14.48 6.27 -24.18
N ALA A 81 -15.33 7.30 -24.19
CA ALA A 81 -15.28 8.38 -23.21
C ALA A 81 -15.49 7.85 -21.77
N TYR A 82 -16.57 7.08 -21.52
CA TYR A 82 -16.83 6.54 -20.18
C TYR A 82 -15.73 5.60 -19.69
N PHE A 83 -15.17 4.79 -20.59
CA PHE A 83 -14.07 3.89 -20.26
C PHE A 83 -12.80 4.67 -19.87
N GLU A 84 -12.42 5.68 -20.65
CA GLU A 84 -11.24 6.50 -20.35
C GLU A 84 -11.43 7.34 -19.09
N ASP A 85 -12.58 7.98 -18.92
CA ASP A 85 -12.86 8.77 -17.71
C ASP A 85 -12.86 7.88 -16.47
N GLY A 86 -13.50 6.70 -16.53
CA GLY A 86 -13.49 5.76 -15.42
C GLY A 86 -12.09 5.22 -15.11
N ARG A 87 -11.27 5.01 -16.14
CA ARG A 87 -9.86 4.61 -16.00
C ARG A 87 -9.03 5.71 -15.32
N GLN A 88 -9.23 6.97 -15.70
CA GLN A 88 -8.57 8.12 -15.07
C GLN A 88 -8.97 8.24 -13.59
N MET A 89 -10.26 8.08 -13.27
CA MET A 89 -10.73 8.12 -11.89
C MET A 89 -10.14 6.98 -11.05
N LYS A 90 -10.01 5.77 -11.60
CA LYS A 90 -9.28 4.67 -10.92
C LYS A 90 -7.81 5.01 -10.68
N ALA A 91 -7.14 5.63 -11.66
CA ALA A 91 -5.74 6.01 -11.52
C ALA A 91 -5.56 7.06 -10.42
N LEU A 92 -6.44 8.06 -10.36
CA LEU A 92 -6.45 9.07 -9.29
C LEU A 92 -6.68 8.43 -7.92
N ALA A 93 -7.64 7.52 -7.80
CA ALA A 93 -7.89 6.80 -6.56
C ALA A 93 -6.66 5.98 -6.12
N LEU A 94 -5.96 5.34 -7.05
CA LEU A 94 -4.77 4.56 -6.76
C LEU A 94 -3.60 5.44 -6.28
N ASP A 95 -3.34 6.57 -6.94
CA ASP A 95 -2.28 7.50 -6.50
C ASP A 95 -2.56 8.05 -5.10
N ALA A 96 -3.79 8.45 -4.83
CA ALA A 96 -4.21 8.88 -3.48
C ALA A 96 -4.03 7.76 -2.44
N ALA A 97 -4.41 6.52 -2.78
CA ALA A 97 -4.22 5.35 -1.91
C ALA A 97 -2.73 5.07 -1.63
N THR A 98 -1.87 5.14 -2.65
CA THR A 98 -0.42 4.95 -2.52
C THR A 98 0.20 5.99 -1.58
N ARG A 99 -0.24 7.25 -1.68
CA ARG A 99 0.24 8.32 -0.81
C ARG A 99 -0.30 8.22 0.62
N ALA A 100 -1.51 7.69 0.80
CA ALA A 100 -2.10 7.44 2.12
C ALA A 100 -1.50 6.21 2.83
N ALA A 101 -1.08 5.19 2.07
CA ALA A 101 -0.62 3.88 2.57
C ALA A 101 0.37 3.94 3.76
N PRO A 102 1.40 4.82 3.77
CA PRO A 102 2.36 4.91 4.88
C PRO A 102 1.74 5.33 6.22
N TYR A 103 0.58 6.00 6.19
CA TYR A 103 -0.08 6.56 7.37
C TYR A 103 -1.17 5.64 7.95
N VAL A 104 -1.76 4.77 7.13
CA VAL A 104 -2.81 3.82 7.57
C VAL A 104 -2.27 2.43 7.90
N HIS A 105 -1.18 2.00 7.27
CA HIS A 105 -0.64 0.67 7.54
C HIS A 105 0.32 0.70 8.73
N ALA A 106 0.04 -0.14 9.74
CA ALA A 106 0.98 -0.38 10.82
C ALA A 106 2.33 -0.82 10.24
N ARG A 107 3.42 -0.15 10.65
CA ARG A 107 4.77 -0.49 10.20
C ARG A 107 5.06 -1.93 10.65
N ARG A 108 5.15 -2.86 9.71
CA ARG A 108 5.50 -4.25 10.02
C ARG A 108 6.84 -4.25 10.75
N ALA A 109 6.90 -4.93 11.89
CA ALA A 109 8.19 -5.19 12.55
C ALA A 109 9.09 -5.91 11.53
N ALA A 110 10.34 -5.49 11.43
CA ALA A 110 11.32 -6.20 10.63
C ALA A 110 11.53 -7.57 11.27
N THR A 111 10.81 -8.58 10.79
CA THR A 111 11.13 -9.97 11.08
C THR A 111 12.38 -10.31 10.29
N GLU A 112 13.41 -10.81 10.97
CA GLU A 112 14.61 -11.33 10.31
C GLU A 112 14.18 -12.36 9.26
N GLN A 113 14.36 -11.99 7.99
CA GLN A 113 14.13 -12.93 6.91
C GLN A 113 15.36 -13.82 6.88
N PRO A 114 15.22 -15.15 7.09
CA PRO A 114 16.36 -16.03 7.03
C PRO A 114 17.01 -15.89 5.65
N ASP A 115 18.34 -15.89 5.63
CA ASP A 115 19.13 -15.73 4.43
C ASP A 115 18.66 -16.74 3.35
N GLN A 116 18.05 -16.21 2.30
CA GLN A 116 17.51 -17.03 1.19
C GLN A 116 18.62 -17.67 0.36
N SER A 117 19.89 -17.28 0.55
CA SER A 117 21.02 -17.90 -0.13
C SER A 117 21.23 -19.37 0.29
N ALA A 118 20.86 -19.74 1.52
CA ALA A 118 20.95 -21.12 2.01
C ALA A 118 19.73 -21.99 1.61
N ALA A 119 18.62 -21.38 1.18
CA ALA A 119 17.40 -22.10 0.81
C ALA A 119 17.45 -22.65 -0.63
N ALA A 120 18.27 -22.05 -1.51
CA ALA A 120 18.40 -22.48 -2.91
C ALA A 120 19.12 -23.83 -3.05
N ASP A 121 20.06 -24.15 -2.15
CA ASP A 121 20.84 -25.39 -2.20
C ASP A 121 20.05 -26.64 -1.73
N ASN A 122 18.86 -26.47 -1.14
CA ASN A 122 18.00 -27.56 -0.67
C ASN A 122 16.62 -27.58 -1.34
N LEU A 123 16.50 -27.15 -2.60
CA LEU A 123 15.33 -27.52 -3.40
C LEU A 123 15.38 -29.02 -3.72
N GLU A 124 14.80 -29.83 -2.83
CA GLU A 124 14.36 -31.17 -3.20
C GLU A 124 13.46 -31.04 -4.43
N LYS A 125 13.86 -31.68 -5.54
CA LYS A 125 13.11 -31.65 -6.81
C LYS A 125 11.63 -31.91 -6.50
N PRO A 126 10.68 -31.13 -7.05
CA PRO A 126 9.26 -31.37 -6.78
C PRO A 126 8.95 -32.82 -7.11
N LYS A 127 8.63 -33.61 -6.08
CA LYS A 127 8.19 -34.99 -6.24
C LYS A 127 6.97 -34.94 -7.16
N ALA A 128 7.00 -35.73 -8.24
CA ALA A 128 5.90 -35.80 -9.19
C ALA A 128 4.58 -35.92 -8.39
N PRO A 129 3.57 -35.09 -8.69
CA PRO A 129 2.31 -35.14 -7.97
C PRO A 129 1.74 -36.55 -8.07
N ASP A 130 1.36 -37.09 -6.92
CA ASP A 130 0.76 -38.41 -6.80
C ASP A 130 -0.41 -38.52 -7.81
N PRO A 131 -0.41 -39.51 -8.73
CA PRO A 131 -1.43 -39.63 -9.77
C PRO A 131 -2.85 -39.70 -9.20
N ASP A 132 -3.03 -40.26 -8.00
CA ASP A 132 -4.32 -40.34 -7.32
C ASP A 132 -4.81 -38.95 -6.88
N ARG A 133 -3.88 -38.07 -6.51
CA ARG A 133 -4.16 -36.68 -6.12
C ARG A 133 -4.56 -35.81 -7.32
N LEU A 134 -4.02 -36.10 -8.50
CA LEU A 134 -4.44 -35.44 -9.75
C LEU A 134 -5.87 -35.82 -10.13
N ALA A 135 -6.25 -37.09 -9.95
CA ALA A 135 -7.62 -37.55 -10.17
C ALA A 135 -8.61 -36.90 -9.19
N GLU A 136 -8.24 -36.77 -7.91
CA GLU A 136 -9.06 -36.10 -6.90
C GLU A 136 -9.27 -34.61 -7.23
N ILE A 137 -8.20 -33.91 -7.63
CA ILE A 137 -8.25 -32.50 -8.02
C ILE A 137 -9.15 -32.33 -9.25
N ALA A 138 -8.98 -33.17 -10.29
CA ALA A 138 -9.82 -33.14 -11.49
C ALA A 138 -11.31 -33.41 -11.19
N ALA A 139 -11.59 -34.36 -10.29
CA ALA A 139 -12.95 -34.67 -9.85
C ALA A 139 -13.59 -33.54 -9.03
N ARG A 140 -12.79 -32.76 -8.28
CA ARG A 140 -13.25 -31.57 -7.55
C ARG A 140 -13.62 -30.44 -8.52
N TYR A 141 -12.85 -30.26 -9.60
CA TYR A 141 -13.18 -29.28 -10.65
C TYR A 141 -14.43 -29.66 -11.46
N SER A 142 -14.64 -30.95 -11.76
CA SER A 142 -15.86 -31.40 -12.46
C SER A 142 -17.13 -31.24 -11.61
N ARG A 143 -17.06 -31.38 -10.28
CA ARG A 143 -18.21 -31.18 -9.37
C ARG A 143 -18.64 -29.73 -9.21
N HIS A 144 -17.76 -28.77 -9.48
CA HIS A 144 -18.04 -27.33 -9.33
C HIS A 144 -18.35 -26.60 -10.66
N GLY A 145 -18.68 -27.32 -11.73
CA GLY A 145 -19.33 -26.73 -12.91
C GLY A 145 -18.49 -25.76 -13.75
N LEU A 146 -17.19 -25.60 -13.48
CA LEU A 146 -16.28 -24.86 -14.35
C LEU A 146 -15.88 -25.76 -15.53
N LYS A 147 -16.52 -25.53 -16.68
CA LYS A 147 -16.16 -26.16 -17.96
C LYS A 147 -14.65 -25.99 -18.21
N SER A 148 -13.96 -27.12 -18.27
CA SER A 148 -12.56 -27.24 -18.70
C SER A 148 -12.30 -26.41 -19.96
N ILE A 149 -11.38 -25.46 -19.88
CA ILE A 149 -10.80 -24.77 -21.04
C ILE A 149 -9.97 -25.83 -21.78
N LYS A 150 -10.58 -26.51 -22.76
CA LYS A 150 -9.85 -27.36 -23.70
C LYS A 150 -9.01 -26.46 -24.59
N GLY A 151 -7.68 -26.50 -24.42
CA GLY A 151 -6.78 -25.72 -25.25
C GLY A 151 -5.30 -25.97 -24.95
N GLY A 152 -4.86 -27.23 -24.91
CA GLY A 152 -3.45 -27.61 -24.96
C GLY A 152 -3.10 -28.27 -26.28
N ARG A 153 -2.33 -27.56 -27.12
CA ARG A 153 -1.65 -28.03 -28.35
C ARG A 153 -0.68 -29.19 -27.99
N PRO A 154 -0.40 -30.18 -28.87
CA PRO A 154 0.74 -30.03 -29.78
C PRO A 154 0.73 -30.87 -31.09
N VAL A 155 1.29 -30.32 -32.17
CA VAL A 155 2.58 -30.73 -32.79
C VAL A 155 3.20 -29.49 -33.42
#